data_AF-X0WSG2-F1
#
_entry.id   AF-X0WSG2-F1
#
_cell.length_a   1.000
_cell.length_b   1.000
_cell.length_c   1.000
_cell.angle_alpha   90.00
_cell.angle_beta   90.00
_cell.angle_gamma   90.00
#
_symmetry.space_group_name_H-M   'P 1'
#
loop_
_entity.id
_entity.type
_entity.pdbx_description
1 polymer ?
#
loop_
_entity_poly.entity_id
_entity_poly.type
_entity_poly.pdbx_seq_one_letter_code
_entity_poly.pdbx_strand_id
1 'polypeptide(L)'
;MFKFKSLPSDKNSAHLPHVRKYNVLEKRLFQLRDKIWHRKISDFLNTFDISSFDLYQLDGGSGLYHDSRIIKRLALQGKTIICTYLGSDLRIRGVFPEIDGISLCNFTFEYDHIDLYPGIHHIPFPFDFSDFQFNAVVEKTPVVIGHAPSGRSNKGSNHILKILQTLQKSFSFKILLIENQPHQKALALKSQCCLFIDQISELGYGINAVESMAMGIPTFSSLMPHFKKMHPDAPIIEVAFDDLKEKLIPFIKS
;
A
#
# COMPACT_ATOMS: atom_id res chain seq x y z
N MET A 1 -9.57 -31.86 12.11
CA MET A 1 -8.13 -31.94 12.44
C MET A 1 -7.38 -31.13 11.41
N PHE A 2 -7.18 -29.83 11.65
CA PHE A 2 -6.46 -28.96 10.72
C PHE A 2 -4.98 -29.33 10.77
N LYS A 3 -4.42 -29.77 9.63
CA LYS A 3 -2.97 -29.92 9.49
C LYS A 3 -2.38 -28.51 9.51
N PHE A 4 -1.62 -28.20 10.56
CA PHE A 4 -0.67 -27.08 10.53
C PHE A 4 0.10 -27.16 9.22
N LYS A 5 0.36 -26.01 8.55
CA LYS A 5 1.25 -25.96 7.39
C LYS A 5 2.52 -26.72 7.76
N SER A 6 2.75 -27.86 7.11
CA SER A 6 4.08 -28.45 7.10
C SER A 6 4.99 -27.41 6.48
N LEU A 7 6.00 -26.98 7.23
CA LEU A 7 7.11 -26.20 6.70
C LEU A 7 7.55 -26.86 5.38
N PRO A 8 7.67 -26.11 4.27
CA PRO A 8 8.10 -26.68 3.00
C PRO A 8 9.41 -27.45 3.21
N SER A 9 9.38 -28.75 2.93
CA SER A 9 10.50 -29.66 3.11
C SER A 9 11.47 -29.62 1.93
N ASP A 10 11.75 -28.43 1.39
CA ASP A 10 12.70 -28.28 0.29
C ASP A 10 13.79 -27.27 0.62
N LYS A 11 15.00 -27.83 0.70
CA LYS A 11 16.28 -27.13 0.86
C LYS A 11 16.64 -26.37 -0.43
N ASN A 12 15.84 -25.41 -0.85
CA ASN A 12 16.21 -24.40 -1.83
C ASN A 12 15.90 -23.02 -1.25
N SER A 13 16.87 -22.48 -0.50
CA SER A 13 16.98 -21.09 -0.03
C SER A 13 15.65 -20.33 0.14
N ALA A 14 14.77 -20.82 1.02
CA ALA A 14 13.55 -20.11 1.36
C ALA A 14 13.91 -18.87 2.20
N HIS A 15 13.91 -17.69 1.58
CA HIS A 15 14.01 -16.43 2.31
C HIS A 15 12.89 -16.41 3.36
N LEU A 16 13.25 -16.44 4.65
CA LEU A 16 12.27 -16.29 5.72
C LEU A 16 11.67 -14.88 5.64
N PRO A 17 10.37 -14.72 5.91
CA PRO A 17 9.75 -13.40 5.92
C PRO A 17 10.49 -12.47 6.89
N HIS A 18 10.55 -11.19 6.57
CA HIS A 18 11.21 -10.20 7.42
C HIS A 18 10.62 -10.21 8.84
N VAL A 19 11.47 -10.25 9.88
CA VAL A 19 11.06 -10.21 11.30
C VAL A 19 11.88 -9.14 12.02
N ARG A 20 11.22 -8.20 12.69
CA ARG A 20 11.88 -7.20 13.53
C ARG A 20 12.14 -7.74 14.93
N LYS A 21 13.36 -7.54 15.43
CA LYS A 21 13.72 -7.82 16.82
C LYS A 21 13.50 -6.58 17.68
N TYR A 22 12.68 -6.71 18.72
CA TYR A 22 12.46 -5.65 19.71
C TYR A 22 13.50 -5.70 20.83
N ASN A 23 13.97 -4.53 21.26
CA ASN A 23 14.85 -4.41 22.41
C ASN A 23 14.07 -4.52 23.74
N VAL A 24 14.79 -4.56 24.86
CA VAL A 24 14.18 -4.76 26.19
C VAL A 24 13.25 -3.60 26.58
N LEU A 25 13.59 -2.36 26.23
CA LEU A 25 12.78 -1.18 26.54
C LEU A 25 11.46 -1.21 25.75
N GLU A 26 11.52 -1.55 24.47
CA GLU A 26 10.34 -1.72 23.62
C GLU A 26 9.43 -2.83 24.15
N LYS A 27 9.99 -3.98 24.52
CA LYS A 27 9.21 -5.07 25.13
C LYS A 27 8.50 -4.62 26.40
N ARG A 28 9.17 -3.86 27.28
CA ARG A 28 8.56 -3.29 28.49
C ARG A 28 7.47 -2.27 28.16
N LEU A 29 7.70 -1.44 27.14
CA LEU A 29 6.70 -0.48 26.66
C LEU A 29 5.44 -1.19 26.17
N PHE A 30 5.57 -2.26 25.40
CA PHE A 30 4.41 -3.04 24.93
C PHE A 30 3.66 -3.71 26.09
N GLN A 31 4.37 -4.25 27.07
CA GLN A 31 3.74 -4.81 28.28
C GLN A 31 2.99 -3.74 29.08
N LEU A 32 3.56 -2.55 29.22
CA LEU A 32 2.90 -1.43 29.88
C LEU A 32 1.67 -0.96 29.09
N ARG A 33 1.78 -0.83 27.77
CA ARG A 33 0.67 -0.52 26.86
C ARG A 33 -0.46 -1.52 27.07
N ASP A 34 -0.17 -2.81 27.03
CA ASP A 34 -1.19 -3.87 27.19
C ASP A 34 -1.88 -3.82 28.55
N LYS A 35 -1.16 -3.44 29.62
CA LYS A 35 -1.77 -3.19 30.94
C LYS A 35 -2.68 -1.97 30.95
N ILE A 36 -2.23 -0.84 30.40
CA ILE A 36 -3.01 0.40 30.33
C ILE A 36 -4.31 0.19 29.53
N TRP A 37 -4.21 -0.52 28.41
CA TRP A 37 -5.35 -0.78 27.53
C TRP A 37 -6.22 -1.95 27.96
N HIS A 38 -5.81 -2.72 28.97
CA HIS A 38 -6.48 -3.95 29.38
C HIS A 38 -7.97 -3.73 29.65
N ARG A 39 -8.32 -2.69 30.41
CA ARG A 39 -9.72 -2.37 30.73
C ARG A 39 -10.55 -2.11 29.46
N LYS A 40 -10.08 -1.22 28.59
CA LYS A 40 -10.77 -0.88 27.33
C LYS A 40 -10.93 -2.09 26.40
N ILE A 41 -9.90 -2.93 26.30
CA ILE A 41 -9.95 -4.16 25.50
C ILE A 41 -10.95 -5.15 26.12
N SER A 42 -10.91 -5.32 27.45
CA SER A 42 -11.84 -6.20 28.17
C SER A 42 -13.29 -5.74 28.00
N ASP A 43 -13.56 -4.45 28.18
CA ASP A 43 -14.89 -3.88 27.98
C ASP A 43 -15.39 -4.12 26.55
N PHE A 44 -14.54 -3.90 25.53
CA PHE A 44 -14.87 -4.22 24.13
C PHE A 44 -15.19 -5.71 23.93
N LEU A 45 -14.38 -6.61 24.48
CA LEU A 45 -14.59 -8.06 24.39
C LEU A 45 -15.86 -8.54 25.13
N ASN A 46 -16.35 -7.77 26.10
CA ASN A 46 -17.61 -8.06 26.79
C ASN A 46 -18.83 -7.55 26.00
N THR A 47 -18.66 -6.57 25.11
CA THR A 47 -19.77 -6.03 24.30
C THR A 47 -20.11 -6.89 23.08
N PHE A 48 -19.20 -7.77 22.67
CA PHE A 48 -19.38 -8.62 21.49
C PHE A 48 -18.78 -10.00 21.73
N ASP A 49 -19.49 -11.07 21.38
CA ASP A 49 -18.96 -12.43 21.44
C ASP A 49 -17.92 -12.62 20.33
N ILE A 50 -16.67 -12.26 20.65
CA ILE A 50 -15.57 -12.39 19.70
C ILE A 50 -15.43 -13.81 19.19
N SER A 51 -15.86 -14.85 19.92
CA SER A 51 -15.71 -16.26 19.51
C SER A 51 -16.78 -16.75 18.53
N SER A 52 -17.78 -15.92 18.22
CA SER A 52 -18.89 -16.28 17.33
C SER A 52 -18.50 -16.36 15.85
N PHE A 53 -17.43 -15.68 15.43
CA PHE A 53 -17.01 -15.66 14.02
C PHE A 53 -16.21 -16.91 13.62
N ASP A 54 -16.26 -17.26 12.34
CA ASP A 54 -15.48 -18.36 11.77
C ASP A 54 -14.08 -17.94 11.31
N LEU A 55 -13.94 -16.66 10.93
CA LEU A 55 -12.74 -16.08 10.36
C LEU A 55 -12.41 -14.74 11.01
N TYR A 56 -11.12 -14.52 11.27
CA TYR A 56 -10.55 -13.30 11.83
C TYR A 56 -9.45 -12.81 10.90
N GLN A 57 -9.61 -11.57 10.42
CA GLN A 57 -8.59 -10.89 9.63
C GLN A 57 -7.80 -9.92 10.50
N LEU A 58 -6.47 -9.97 10.39
CA LEU A 58 -5.55 -9.07 11.08
C LEU A 58 -4.84 -8.17 10.08
N ASP A 59 -4.95 -6.86 10.26
CA ASP A 59 -4.15 -5.91 9.50
C ASP A 59 -2.75 -5.80 10.15
N GLY A 60 -1.71 -6.07 9.34
CA GLY A 60 -0.31 -6.09 9.77
C GLY A 60 0.02 -7.18 10.80
N GLY A 61 -0.78 -8.25 10.87
CA GLY A 61 -0.59 -9.36 11.80
C GLY A 61 -0.69 -8.99 13.27
N SER A 62 -1.18 -7.79 13.60
CA SER A 62 -1.25 -7.30 14.98
C SER A 62 -2.64 -7.58 15.57
N GLY A 63 -2.69 -8.16 16.78
CA GLY A 63 -3.93 -8.32 17.55
C GLY A 63 -4.22 -7.13 18.48
N LEU A 64 -5.32 -7.22 19.24
CA LEU A 64 -5.67 -6.22 20.26
C LEU A 64 -4.59 -6.09 21.35
N TYR A 65 -4.00 -7.21 21.78
CA TYR A 65 -2.80 -7.26 22.62
C TYR A 65 -1.56 -7.49 21.77
N HIS A 66 -0.42 -6.90 22.16
CA HIS A 66 0.83 -7.07 21.43
C HIS A 66 1.33 -8.52 21.51
N ASP A 67 1.10 -9.21 22.63
CA ASP A 67 1.47 -10.63 22.80
C ASP A 67 0.55 -11.62 22.07
N SER A 68 -0.43 -11.12 21.33
CA SER A 68 -1.34 -11.89 20.49
C SER A 68 -2.15 -12.96 21.23
N ARG A 69 -2.29 -12.87 22.56
CA ARG A 69 -2.96 -13.89 23.38
C ARG A 69 -4.38 -14.24 22.93
N ILE A 70 -5.12 -13.27 22.42
CA ILE A 70 -6.49 -13.48 21.93
C ILE A 70 -6.47 -14.31 20.65
N ILE A 71 -5.59 -13.96 19.71
CA ILE A 71 -5.51 -14.65 18.42
C ILE A 71 -5.02 -16.09 18.62
N LYS A 72 -4.03 -16.30 19.49
CA LYS A 72 -3.58 -17.64 19.89
C LYS A 72 -4.72 -18.47 20.47
N ARG A 73 -5.54 -17.89 21.35
CA ARG A 73 -6.70 -18.57 21.93
C ARG A 73 -7.74 -18.93 20.86
N LEU A 74 -8.05 -18.01 19.95
CA LEU A 74 -9.01 -18.25 18.85
C LEU A 74 -8.49 -19.37 17.91
N ALA A 75 -7.21 -19.36 17.56
CA ALA A 75 -6.61 -20.42 16.76
C ALA A 75 -6.68 -21.78 17.46
N LEU A 76 -6.45 -21.84 18.78
CA LEU A 76 -6.62 -23.07 19.57
C LEU A 76 -8.08 -23.55 19.63
N GLN A 77 -9.05 -22.64 19.49
CA GLN A 77 -10.47 -22.97 19.35
C GLN A 77 -10.86 -23.41 17.92
N GLY A 78 -9.88 -23.54 17.02
CA GLY A 78 -10.10 -23.98 15.64
C GLY A 78 -10.60 -22.86 14.71
N LYS A 79 -10.51 -21.60 15.12
CA LYS A 79 -10.90 -20.46 14.29
C LYS A 79 -9.90 -20.17 13.19
N THR A 80 -10.38 -19.68 12.06
CA THR A 80 -9.52 -19.33 10.92
C THR A 80 -8.92 -17.94 11.12
N ILE A 81 -7.61 -17.83 11.01
CA ILE A 81 -6.88 -16.56 11.08
C ILE A 81 -6.28 -16.27 9.71
N ILE A 82 -6.49 -15.06 9.20
CA ILE A 82 -5.80 -14.53 8.02
C ILE A 82 -5.16 -13.18 8.35
N CYS A 83 -4.13 -12.79 7.60
CA CYS A 83 -3.51 -11.47 7.77
C CYS A 83 -3.48 -10.72 6.44
N THR A 84 -3.57 -9.40 6.50
CA THR A 84 -3.30 -8.51 5.37
C THR A 84 -2.18 -7.57 5.79
N TYR A 85 -1.02 -7.66 5.15
CA TYR A 85 0.12 -6.80 5.43
C TYR A 85 0.07 -5.54 4.56
N LEU A 86 0.09 -4.38 5.20
CA LEU A 86 0.17 -3.08 4.53
C LEU A 86 1.63 -2.60 4.50
N GLY A 87 1.90 -1.60 3.67
CA GLY A 87 3.25 -1.11 3.36
C GLY A 87 4.23 -1.10 4.53
N SER A 88 3.99 -0.29 5.57
CA SER A 88 4.91 -0.16 6.71
C SER A 88 4.89 -1.36 7.66
N ASP A 89 3.85 -2.18 7.62
CA ASP A 89 3.70 -3.35 8.49
C ASP A 89 4.80 -4.35 8.17
N LEU A 90 4.89 -4.77 6.91
CA LEU A 90 5.91 -5.73 6.50
C LEU A 90 7.29 -5.08 6.34
N ARG A 91 7.38 -3.88 5.75
CA ARG A 91 8.66 -3.20 5.47
C ARG A 91 9.44 -2.83 6.74
N ILE A 92 8.73 -2.45 7.82
CA ILE A 92 9.37 -1.95 9.04
C ILE A 92 9.20 -2.92 10.20
N ARG A 93 8.00 -3.43 10.44
CA ARG A 93 7.73 -4.29 11.61
C ARG A 93 8.02 -5.76 11.31
N GLY A 94 7.89 -6.16 10.05
CA GLY A 94 7.97 -7.55 9.67
C GLY A 94 6.79 -8.37 10.21
N VAL A 95 6.84 -9.67 10.00
CA VAL A 95 5.84 -10.59 10.52
C VAL A 95 6.09 -10.88 12.00
N PHE A 96 5.01 -11.15 12.73
CA PHE A 96 5.11 -11.77 14.06
C PHE A 96 5.17 -13.28 13.86
N PRO A 97 6.27 -13.98 14.18
CA PRO A 97 6.43 -15.40 13.84
C PRO A 97 5.31 -16.30 14.38
N GLU A 98 4.79 -15.97 15.56
CA GLU A 98 3.70 -16.72 16.19
C GLU A 98 2.36 -16.53 15.47
N ILE A 99 2.12 -15.34 14.90
CA ILE A 99 0.91 -15.06 14.11
C ILE A 99 1.04 -15.65 12.72
N ASP A 100 2.21 -15.49 12.11
CA ASP A 100 2.53 -16.05 10.81
C ASP A 100 2.41 -17.58 10.78
N GLY A 101 2.82 -18.25 11.87
CA GLY A 101 2.69 -19.68 12.03
C GLY A 101 1.26 -20.19 12.24
N ILE A 102 0.31 -19.33 12.64
CA ILE A 102 -1.11 -19.70 12.82
C ILE A 102 -2.00 -19.20 11.68
N SER A 103 -1.57 -18.23 10.90
CA SER A 103 -2.37 -17.69 9.81
C SER A 103 -2.47 -18.69 8.67
N LEU A 104 -3.70 -18.92 8.21
CA LEU A 104 -3.98 -19.80 7.09
C LEU A 104 -3.42 -19.21 5.80
N CYS A 105 -3.67 -17.91 5.60
CA CYS A 105 -3.27 -17.14 4.43
C CYS A 105 -2.86 -15.73 4.82
N ASN A 106 -1.87 -15.18 4.13
CA ASN A 106 -1.39 -13.82 4.30
C ASN A 106 -1.49 -13.09 2.96
N PHE A 107 -2.10 -11.92 2.96
CA PHE A 107 -2.36 -11.08 1.80
C PHE A 107 -1.54 -9.80 1.85
N THR A 108 -1.37 -9.16 0.70
CA THR A 108 -0.80 -7.82 0.56
C THR A 108 -1.39 -7.10 -0.64
N PHE A 109 -1.37 -5.77 -0.62
CA PHE A 109 -1.66 -4.91 -1.77
C PHE A 109 -0.40 -4.38 -2.45
N GLU A 110 0.77 -4.74 -1.93
CA GLU A 110 2.05 -4.13 -2.26
C GLU A 110 2.92 -5.13 -3.01
N TYR A 111 3.42 -4.77 -4.19
CA TYR A 111 4.19 -5.70 -5.02
C TYR A 111 5.56 -6.06 -4.45
N ASP A 112 6.22 -5.13 -3.77
CA ASP A 112 7.52 -5.37 -3.14
C ASP A 112 7.43 -6.35 -1.96
N HIS A 113 6.24 -6.53 -1.39
CA HIS A 113 6.03 -7.52 -0.32
C HIS A 113 6.23 -8.95 -0.81
N ILE A 114 6.06 -9.21 -2.10
CA ILE A 114 6.33 -10.51 -2.72
C ILE A 114 7.80 -10.89 -2.54
N ASP A 115 8.70 -9.91 -2.62
CA ASP A 115 10.14 -10.11 -2.40
C ASP A 115 10.49 -10.23 -0.91
N LEU A 116 9.74 -9.56 -0.03
CA LEU A 116 9.96 -9.56 1.43
C LEU A 116 9.36 -10.78 2.15
N TYR A 117 8.33 -11.38 1.57
CA TYR A 117 7.64 -12.55 2.09
C TYR A 117 7.34 -13.53 0.94
N PRO A 118 8.18 -14.56 0.77
CA PRO A 118 7.89 -15.67 -0.14
C PRO A 118 6.59 -16.41 0.23
N GLY A 119 5.61 -16.37 -0.67
CA GLY A 119 4.31 -17.03 -0.49
C GLY A 119 3.21 -16.13 0.07
N ILE A 120 3.44 -14.83 0.24
CA ILE A 120 2.36 -13.87 0.46
C ILE A 120 1.50 -13.74 -0.81
N HIS A 121 0.19 -13.60 -0.64
CA HIS A 121 -0.76 -13.49 -1.74
C HIS A 121 -1.03 -12.02 -2.06
N HIS A 122 -0.54 -11.54 -3.20
CA HIS A 122 -0.90 -10.21 -3.67
C HIS A 122 -2.37 -10.19 -4.14
N ILE A 123 -3.12 -9.20 -3.68
CA ILE A 123 -4.46 -8.88 -4.14
C ILE A 123 -4.51 -7.39 -4.54
N PRO A 124 -5.35 -6.99 -5.51
CA PRO A 124 -5.49 -5.57 -5.85
C PRO A 124 -5.96 -4.73 -4.67
N PHE A 125 -5.61 -3.45 -4.66
CA PHE A 125 -6.15 -2.50 -3.68
C PHE A 125 -7.69 -2.55 -3.70
N PRO A 126 -8.35 -2.65 -2.52
CA PRO A 126 -9.78 -2.44 -2.46
C PRO A 126 -10.05 -0.99 -2.83
N PHE A 127 -10.82 -0.78 -3.89
CA PHE A 127 -11.09 0.54 -4.41
C PHE A 127 -12.55 0.63 -4.85
N ASP A 128 -13.26 1.60 -4.30
CA ASP A 128 -14.63 1.89 -4.69
C ASP A 128 -14.65 2.94 -5.80
N PHE A 129 -15.23 2.57 -6.94
CA PHE A 129 -15.35 3.44 -8.09
C PHE A 129 -16.61 4.30 -8.07
N SER A 130 -17.57 4.07 -7.15
CA SER A 130 -18.87 4.75 -7.14
C SER A 130 -18.76 6.27 -7.06
N ASP A 131 -17.74 6.76 -6.36
CA ASP A 131 -17.53 8.18 -6.10
C ASP A 131 -16.74 8.89 -7.21
N PHE A 132 -16.32 8.16 -8.24
CA PHE A 132 -15.47 8.67 -9.31
C PHE A 132 -16.27 8.81 -10.61
N GLN A 133 -16.22 10.01 -11.16
CA GLN A 133 -16.70 10.25 -12.51
C GLN A 133 -15.54 10.11 -13.49
N PHE A 134 -15.63 9.10 -14.35
CA PHE A 134 -14.72 8.95 -15.47
C PHE A 134 -14.98 10.07 -16.48
N ASN A 135 -14.05 11.01 -16.57
CA ASN A 135 -14.08 12.10 -17.53
C ASN A 135 -12.78 12.05 -18.32
N ALA A 136 -12.78 11.29 -19.42
CA ALA A 136 -11.66 11.32 -20.37
C ALA A 136 -11.40 12.79 -20.73
N VAL A 137 -10.20 13.26 -20.40
CA VAL A 137 -9.90 14.69 -20.42
C VAL A 137 -10.14 15.26 -21.82
N VAL A 138 -11.07 16.21 -21.90
CA VAL A 138 -11.23 17.13 -23.03
C VAL A 138 -10.02 18.06 -23.04
N GLU A 139 -9.43 18.32 -24.21
CA GLU A 139 -8.27 19.21 -24.40
C GLU A 139 -8.37 20.47 -23.52
N LYS A 140 -7.57 20.54 -22.44
CA LYS A 140 -7.47 21.75 -21.62
C LYS A 140 -6.25 22.55 -22.05
N THR A 141 -6.47 23.83 -22.33
CA THR A 141 -5.39 24.79 -22.58
C THR A 141 -5.34 25.82 -21.45
N PRO A 142 -4.23 25.93 -20.70
CA PRO A 142 -3.03 25.09 -20.76
C PRO A 142 -3.24 23.72 -20.09
N VAL A 143 -2.43 22.73 -20.49
CA VAL A 143 -2.36 21.41 -19.86
C VAL A 143 -2.06 21.56 -18.36
N VAL A 144 -2.75 20.81 -17.51
CA VAL A 144 -2.52 20.78 -16.06
C VAL A 144 -1.90 19.45 -15.67
N ILE A 145 -0.69 19.46 -15.14
CA ILE A 145 0.04 18.26 -14.70
C ILE A 145 -0.01 18.18 -13.18
N GLY A 146 -0.69 17.15 -12.66
CA GLY A 146 -0.89 16.94 -11.23
C GLY A 146 0.17 16.04 -10.60
N HIS A 147 0.48 16.31 -9.33
CA HIS A 147 1.25 15.43 -8.46
C HIS A 147 0.75 15.57 -7.02
N ALA A 148 0.41 14.47 -6.34
CA ALA A 148 -0.22 14.49 -5.01
C ALA A 148 0.53 13.63 -3.97
N PRO A 149 1.74 14.00 -3.53
CA PRO A 149 2.52 13.17 -2.62
C PRO A 149 2.01 13.26 -1.18
N SER A 150 1.78 12.11 -0.54
CA SER A 150 1.62 12.04 0.92
C SER A 150 2.97 12.11 1.66
N GLY A 151 4.05 11.76 0.98
CA GLY A 151 5.42 11.90 1.45
C GLY A 151 6.38 12.09 0.29
N ARG A 152 7.02 13.27 0.21
CA ARG A 152 7.83 13.66 -0.95
C ARG A 152 8.99 12.71 -1.24
N SER A 153 9.67 12.22 -0.20
CA SER A 153 10.81 11.31 -0.33
C SER A 153 10.42 10.02 -1.04
N ASN A 154 9.29 9.44 -0.64
CA ASN A 154 8.84 8.13 -1.11
C ASN A 154 8.25 8.19 -2.53
N LYS A 155 7.93 9.39 -3.02
CA LYS A 155 7.31 9.63 -4.32
C LYS A 155 8.26 10.19 -5.37
N GLY A 156 9.50 10.53 -4.99
CA GLY A 156 10.47 11.19 -5.88
C GLY A 156 10.09 12.63 -6.24
N SER A 157 9.26 13.29 -5.41
CA SER A 157 8.60 14.55 -5.75
C SER A 157 9.55 15.69 -6.11
N ASN A 158 10.68 15.81 -5.40
CA ASN A 158 11.65 16.88 -5.68
C ASN A 158 12.24 16.76 -7.09
N HIS A 159 12.47 15.54 -7.56
CA HIS A 159 12.98 15.29 -8.91
C HIS A 159 11.90 15.50 -9.97
N ILE A 160 10.67 15.01 -9.72
CA ILE A 160 9.49 15.29 -10.57
C ILE A 160 9.34 16.80 -10.77
N LEU A 161 9.29 17.57 -9.68
CA LEU A 161 9.11 19.02 -9.73
C LEU A 161 10.25 19.72 -10.49
N LYS A 162 11.50 19.28 -10.29
CA LYS A 162 12.66 19.81 -11.03
C LYS A 162 12.54 19.57 -12.53
N ILE A 163 12.11 18.38 -12.95
CA ILE A 163 11.86 18.05 -14.36
C ILE A 163 10.74 18.94 -14.92
N LEU A 164 9.61 19.04 -14.23
CA LEU A 164 8.47 19.86 -14.67
C LEU A 164 8.85 21.34 -14.80
N GLN A 165 9.54 21.92 -13.81
CA GLN A 165 10.02 23.30 -13.87
C GLN A 165 11.01 23.52 -15.03
N THR A 166 11.82 22.52 -15.37
CA THR A 166 12.72 22.58 -16.53
C THR A 166 11.93 22.58 -17.83
N LEU A 167 10.93 21.72 -17.95
CA LEU A 167 10.06 21.63 -19.14
C LEU A 167 9.19 22.88 -19.34
N GLN A 168 8.76 23.55 -18.26
CA GLN A 168 8.00 24.82 -18.35
C GLN A 168 8.78 25.95 -19.05
N LYS A 169 10.11 25.83 -19.19
CA LYS A 169 10.92 26.80 -19.97
C LYS A 169 10.71 26.69 -21.48
N SER A 170 10.19 25.56 -21.95
CA SER A 170 10.04 25.25 -23.38
C SER A 170 8.60 24.92 -23.79
N PHE A 171 7.70 24.69 -22.82
CA PHE A 171 6.32 24.28 -23.05
C PHE A 171 5.36 25.02 -22.12
N SER A 172 4.14 25.28 -22.58
CA SER A 172 3.09 25.95 -21.81
C SER A 172 2.19 24.95 -21.09
N PHE A 173 2.40 24.77 -19.78
CA PHE A 173 1.54 23.96 -18.92
C PHE A 173 1.60 24.45 -17.47
N LYS A 174 0.59 24.08 -16.68
CA LYS A 174 0.50 24.34 -15.23
C LYS A 174 0.90 23.11 -14.43
N ILE A 175 1.65 23.32 -13.35
CA ILE A 175 1.94 22.29 -12.36
C ILE A 175 0.94 22.43 -11.22
N LEU A 176 0.23 21.35 -10.88
CA LEU A 176 -0.67 21.30 -9.74
C LEU A 176 -0.11 20.33 -8.69
N LEU A 177 0.60 20.89 -7.70
CA LEU A 177 1.09 20.14 -6.55
C LEU A 177 0.00 20.11 -5.46
N ILE A 178 -0.44 18.91 -5.10
CA ILE A 178 -1.54 18.68 -4.14
C ILE A 178 -0.95 18.11 -2.86
N GLU A 179 -0.77 18.94 -1.85
CA GLU A 179 -0.17 18.54 -0.57
C GLU A 179 -0.98 19.08 0.61
N ASN A 180 -0.94 18.33 1.72
CA ASN A 180 -1.58 18.72 2.98
C ASN A 180 -3.06 19.10 2.82
N GLN A 181 -3.77 18.40 1.93
CA GLN A 181 -5.20 18.60 1.71
C GLN A 181 -6.00 17.41 2.29
N PRO A 182 -7.20 17.66 2.83
CA PRO A 182 -8.15 16.60 3.09
C PRO A 182 -8.46 15.82 1.81
N HIS A 183 -8.72 14.52 1.93
CA HIS A 183 -8.90 13.60 0.79
C HIS A 183 -9.90 14.11 -0.25
N GLN A 184 -11.11 14.53 0.16
CA GLN A 184 -12.12 15.08 -0.77
C GLN A 184 -11.61 16.30 -1.57
N LYS A 185 -10.86 17.20 -0.91
CA LYS A 185 -10.29 18.37 -1.59
C LYS A 185 -9.14 17.97 -2.50
N ALA A 186 -8.35 16.97 -2.13
CA ALA A 186 -7.31 16.41 -2.99
C ALA A 186 -7.92 15.79 -4.26
N LEU A 187 -9.04 15.06 -4.14
CA LEU A 187 -9.78 14.53 -5.30
C LEU A 187 -10.32 15.63 -6.20
N ALA A 188 -10.92 16.69 -5.63
CA ALA A 188 -11.44 17.83 -6.39
C ALA A 188 -10.34 18.65 -7.10
N LEU A 189 -9.13 18.69 -6.55
CA LEU A 189 -7.97 19.26 -7.23
C LEU A 189 -7.44 18.31 -8.31
N LYS A 190 -7.37 17.01 -8.01
CA LYS A 190 -6.90 15.98 -8.93
C LYS A 190 -7.76 15.91 -10.20
N SER A 191 -9.07 16.06 -10.10
CA SER A 191 -9.98 16.08 -11.26
C SER A 191 -9.75 17.26 -12.21
N GLN A 192 -9.03 18.30 -11.78
CA GLN A 192 -8.64 19.43 -12.64
C GLN A 192 -7.44 19.10 -13.52
N CYS A 193 -6.71 18.03 -13.22
CA CYS A 193 -5.54 17.61 -13.98
C CYS A 193 -5.92 17.11 -15.39
N CYS A 194 -4.93 17.14 -16.28
CA CYS A 194 -4.95 16.54 -17.61
C CYS A 194 -4.03 15.32 -17.65
N LEU A 195 -2.89 15.42 -16.96
CA LEU A 195 -1.92 14.36 -16.76
C LEU A 195 -1.67 14.24 -15.26
N PHE A 196 -1.41 13.04 -14.76
CA PHE A 196 -1.08 12.83 -13.36
C PHE A 196 0.19 12.01 -13.20
N ILE A 197 1.11 12.47 -12.36
CA ILE A 197 2.33 11.74 -12.02
C ILE A 197 2.19 11.26 -10.57
N ASP A 198 2.04 9.95 -10.36
CA ASP A 198 1.94 9.38 -9.00
C ASP A 198 3.32 9.35 -8.34
N GLN A 199 4.29 8.66 -8.94
CA GLN A 199 5.64 8.55 -8.40
C GLN A 199 6.65 8.01 -9.42
N ILE A 200 7.93 8.12 -9.05
CA ILE A 200 9.08 7.54 -9.76
C ILE A 200 9.98 6.73 -8.81
N SER A 201 9.41 6.17 -7.75
CA SER A 201 10.13 5.39 -6.73
C SER A 201 10.00 3.88 -6.93
N GLU A 202 10.79 3.08 -6.23
CA GLU A 202 10.83 1.63 -6.46
C GLU A 202 9.61 0.85 -5.92
N LEU A 203 8.67 1.52 -5.25
CA LEU A 203 7.55 0.85 -4.56
C LEU A 203 6.36 0.50 -5.47
N GLY A 204 6.38 0.91 -6.74
CA GLY A 204 5.26 0.70 -7.66
C GLY A 204 4.05 1.61 -7.38
N TYR A 205 3.09 1.67 -8.31
CA TYR A 205 1.93 2.55 -8.20
C TYR A 205 1.15 2.40 -6.89
N GLY A 206 0.62 3.52 -6.39
CA GLY A 206 -0.23 3.53 -5.20
C GLY A 206 -1.69 3.90 -5.49
N ILE A 207 -2.48 4.05 -4.43
CA ILE A 207 -3.89 4.45 -4.50
C ILE A 207 -4.11 5.75 -5.30
N ASN A 208 -3.15 6.67 -5.24
CA ASN A 208 -3.19 7.92 -5.99
C ASN A 208 -3.28 7.73 -7.50
N ALA A 209 -2.59 6.72 -8.04
CA ALA A 209 -2.65 6.34 -9.44
C ALA A 209 -4.00 5.70 -9.78
N VAL A 210 -4.54 4.88 -8.89
CA VAL A 210 -5.88 4.28 -9.07
C VAL A 210 -6.95 5.37 -9.12
N GLU A 211 -6.89 6.35 -8.23
CA GLU A 211 -7.81 7.49 -8.20
C GLU A 211 -7.73 8.34 -9.47
N SER A 212 -6.53 8.64 -9.99
CA SER A 212 -6.40 9.42 -11.23
C SER A 212 -6.90 8.64 -12.45
N MET A 213 -6.60 7.34 -12.52
CA MET A 213 -7.12 6.48 -13.59
C MET A 213 -8.65 6.35 -13.52
N ALA A 214 -9.23 6.24 -12.32
CA ALA A 214 -10.68 6.20 -12.14
C ALA A 214 -11.37 7.50 -12.63
N MET A 215 -10.68 8.63 -12.56
CA MET A 215 -11.13 9.90 -13.13
C MET A 215 -10.94 9.99 -14.67
N GLY A 216 -10.30 9.02 -15.31
CA GLY A 216 -9.96 9.06 -16.74
C GLY A 216 -8.73 9.91 -17.07
N ILE A 217 -7.85 10.14 -16.10
CA ILE A 217 -6.64 10.95 -16.27
C ILE A 217 -5.46 10.03 -16.63
N PRO A 218 -4.77 10.25 -17.78
CA PRO A 218 -3.51 9.58 -18.10
C PRO A 218 -2.51 9.69 -16.95
N THR A 219 -2.09 8.53 -16.45
CA THR A 219 -1.35 8.41 -15.19
C THR A 219 0.04 7.82 -15.43
N PHE A 220 1.05 8.51 -14.92
CA PHE A 220 2.46 8.12 -14.96
C PHE A 220 2.87 7.59 -13.59
N SER A 221 3.45 6.39 -13.56
CA SER A 221 4.03 5.84 -12.32
C SER A 221 5.14 4.86 -12.62
N SER A 222 6.06 4.70 -11.68
CA SER A 222 6.97 3.55 -11.67
C SER A 222 6.21 2.26 -11.39
N LEU A 223 6.61 1.20 -12.08
CA LEU A 223 5.98 -0.12 -11.97
C LEU A 223 7.00 -1.13 -11.47
N MET A 224 6.59 -1.99 -10.53
CA MET A 224 7.43 -3.10 -10.10
C MET A 224 7.50 -4.18 -11.20
N PRO A 225 8.65 -4.88 -11.36
CA PRO A 225 8.79 -5.94 -12.35
C PRO A 225 7.70 -7.03 -12.24
N HIS A 226 7.33 -7.41 -11.02
CA HIS A 226 6.25 -8.36 -10.76
C HIS A 226 4.89 -7.88 -11.27
N PHE A 227 4.55 -6.61 -11.05
CA PHE A 227 3.32 -6.01 -11.59
C PHE A 227 3.33 -6.04 -13.12
N LYS A 228 4.40 -5.55 -13.74
CA LYS A 228 4.53 -5.48 -15.20
C LYS A 228 4.41 -6.86 -15.86
N LYS A 229 4.97 -7.90 -15.23
CA LYS A 229 4.87 -9.27 -15.72
C LYS A 229 3.44 -9.81 -15.65
N MET A 230 2.68 -9.49 -14.59
CA MET A 230 1.31 -9.98 -14.41
C MET A 230 0.25 -9.14 -15.13
N HIS A 231 0.54 -7.85 -15.35
CA HIS A 231 -0.35 -6.88 -15.96
C HIS A 231 0.38 -6.07 -17.04
N PRO A 232 0.81 -6.71 -18.15
CA PRO A 232 1.56 -6.03 -19.21
C PRO A 232 0.76 -4.92 -19.89
N ASP A 233 -0.57 -5.04 -19.91
CA ASP A 233 -1.49 -4.09 -20.57
C ASP A 233 -2.11 -3.09 -19.59
N ALA A 234 -1.54 -2.93 -18.39
CA ALA A 234 -2.05 -1.97 -17.41
C ALA A 234 -2.06 -0.54 -18.01
N PRO A 235 -3.14 0.25 -17.83
CA PRO A 235 -3.27 1.59 -18.41
C PRO A 235 -2.47 2.66 -17.62
N ILE A 236 -1.26 2.30 -17.18
CA ILE A 236 -0.32 3.18 -16.49
C ILE A 236 0.87 3.39 -17.42
N ILE A 237 1.22 4.66 -17.64
CA ILE A 237 2.41 5.02 -18.40
C ILE A 237 3.61 4.83 -17.46
N GLU A 238 4.30 3.71 -17.64
CA GLU A 238 5.49 3.39 -16.84
C GLU A 238 6.53 4.50 -16.97
N VAL A 239 7.06 4.99 -15.85
CA VAL A 239 8.17 5.94 -15.80
C VAL A 239 9.19 5.55 -14.75
N ALA A 240 10.43 5.94 -14.98
CA ALA A 240 11.55 5.80 -14.08
C ALA A 240 12.16 7.19 -13.78
N PHE A 241 13.17 7.21 -12.92
CA PHE A 241 13.83 8.44 -12.49
C PHE A 241 14.48 9.21 -13.66
N ASP A 242 14.98 8.49 -14.65
CA ASP A 242 15.76 8.99 -15.78
C ASP A 242 14.93 9.26 -17.06
N ASP A 243 13.80 8.58 -17.24
CA ASP A 243 13.01 8.67 -18.48
C ASP A 243 11.75 9.56 -18.41
N LEU A 244 11.37 10.05 -17.21
CA LEU A 244 10.13 10.81 -17.01
C LEU A 244 10.01 12.00 -17.98
N LYS A 245 11.12 12.71 -18.22
CA LYS A 245 11.14 13.87 -19.13
C LYS A 245 10.76 13.46 -20.55
N GLU A 246 11.37 12.41 -21.07
CA GLU A 246 11.16 11.94 -22.43
C GLU A 246 9.73 11.46 -22.63
N LYS A 247 9.22 10.68 -21.68
CA LYS A 247 7.86 10.11 -21.73
C LYS A 247 6.76 11.15 -21.57
N LEU A 248 7.02 12.26 -20.90
CA LEU A 248 6.03 13.32 -20.69
C LEU A 248 5.87 14.25 -21.91
N ILE A 249 6.94 14.46 -22.69
CA ILE A 249 6.93 15.42 -23.83
C ILE A 249 5.83 15.15 -24.86
N PRO A 250 5.57 13.90 -25.32
CA PRO A 250 4.51 13.62 -26.28
C PRO A 250 3.13 14.08 -25.81
N PHE A 251 2.84 13.93 -24.52
CA PHE A 251 1.55 14.30 -23.91
C PHE A 251 1.42 15.80 -23.60
N ILE A 252 2.54 16.53 -23.53
CA ILE A 252 2.53 17.99 -23.41
C ILE A 252 2.29 18.65 -24.78
N LYS A 253 2.67 17.97 -25.88
CA LYS A 253 2.59 18.49 -27.24
C LYS A 253 1.29 18.15 -27.98
N SER A 254 0.58 17.10 -27.53
CA SER A 254 -0.74 16.70 -28.05
C SER A 254 -1.79 17.74 -27.70
#